data_AF-A0AB73SIP9-F1
#
_entry.id   AF-A0AB73SIP9-F1
#
_cell.length_a   1.000
_cell.length_b   1.000
_cell.length_c   1.000
_cell.angle_alpha   90.00
_cell.angle_beta   90.00
_cell.angle_gamma   90.00
#
_symmetry.space_group_name_H-M   'P 1'
#
loop_
_entity.id
_entity.type
_entity.pdbx_description
1 polymer ?
#
loop_
_entity_poly.entity_id
_entity_poly.type
_entity_poly.pdbx_seq_one_letter_code
_entity_poly.pdbx_strand_id
1 'polypeptide(L)'
;MPEQLKKYVPPNRRPKVNSEDDKLKARKAKFATPKKDEYGFVSRGENNKLQNDPEARKAYFVDIQRMDQQSDDQVLDSLRKLREAILHLEPDEFSKSVYMFSFNYSTKIGRYQAYVPCGQYLLRNQQLLTESEVSKVAEIMILHISHCNRDNATAWVLLYKHFTRKDTLYRVLEAWELEDYRTWLQLLKDEHDSSRKKVMELGLPKMRGHMIQCLSTSYFSMAVSDMTRYLNIEDVSKFIEKHNTGWTVEAETVILRRRKKPAAR
;
A
#
# COMPACT_ATOMS: atom_id res chain seq x y z
N MET A 1 -0.60 -15.81 -56.87
CA MET A 1 -0.17 -16.99 -56.08
C MET A 1 -0.07 -16.55 -54.62
N PRO A 2 -0.91 -17.06 -53.70
CA PRO A 2 -1.00 -16.55 -52.34
C PRO A 2 0.06 -17.17 -51.40
N GLU A 3 0.72 -16.32 -50.61
CA GLU A 3 1.66 -16.69 -49.55
C GLU A 3 0.97 -17.46 -48.42
N GLN A 4 1.50 -18.64 -48.09
CA GLN A 4 1.02 -19.46 -46.98
C GLN A 4 1.53 -18.90 -45.64
N LEU A 5 0.61 -18.32 -44.86
CA LEU A 5 0.85 -17.94 -43.46
C LEU A 5 1.21 -19.17 -42.61
N LYS A 6 2.44 -19.22 -42.11
CA LYS A 6 2.89 -20.23 -41.13
C LYS A 6 2.13 -20.04 -39.81
N LYS A 7 1.26 -20.99 -39.46
CA LYS A 7 0.55 -21.03 -38.18
C LYS A 7 1.54 -21.16 -37.01
N TYR A 8 1.43 -20.27 -36.05
CA TYR A 8 2.15 -20.28 -34.78
C TYR A 8 1.86 -21.57 -33.95
N VAL A 9 2.91 -22.19 -33.40
CA VAL A 9 2.82 -23.34 -32.49
C VAL A 9 3.35 -22.92 -31.12
N PRO A 10 2.54 -22.94 -30.05
CA PRO A 10 2.98 -22.52 -28.71
C PRO A 10 4.03 -23.45 -28.09
N PRO A 11 4.96 -22.96 -27.24
CA PRO A 11 6.16 -23.69 -26.83
C PRO A 11 5.93 -24.81 -25.80
N ASN A 12 4.69 -25.04 -25.35
CA ASN A 12 4.39 -25.97 -24.25
C ASN A 12 3.13 -26.81 -24.53
N ARG A 13 3.18 -27.61 -25.59
CA ARG A 13 2.14 -28.62 -25.84
C ARG A 13 2.39 -29.81 -24.91
N ARG A 14 1.71 -29.84 -23.76
CA ARG A 14 1.70 -31.02 -22.89
C ARG A 14 1.28 -32.24 -23.72
N PRO A 15 1.94 -33.40 -23.57
CA PRO A 15 1.56 -34.60 -24.29
C PRO A 15 0.09 -34.93 -24.00
N LYS A 16 -0.67 -35.19 -25.05
CA LYS A 16 -2.09 -35.54 -24.97
C LYS A 16 -2.17 -36.91 -24.32
N VAL A 17 -2.53 -36.94 -23.04
CA VAL A 17 -2.74 -38.20 -22.29
C VAL A 17 -3.97 -38.89 -22.89
N ASN A 18 -3.75 -39.99 -23.62
CA ASN A 18 -4.76 -40.67 -24.44
C ASN A 18 -5.62 -41.70 -23.67
N SER A 19 -5.37 -41.90 -22.38
CA SER A 19 -6.15 -42.82 -21.55
C SER A 19 -6.88 -42.06 -20.44
N GLU A 20 -8.19 -42.26 -20.30
CA GLU A 20 -8.98 -41.74 -19.17
C GLU A 20 -8.42 -42.27 -17.83
N ASP A 21 -7.84 -43.47 -17.80
CA ASP A 21 -7.22 -44.04 -16.61
C ASP A 21 -5.97 -43.28 -16.16
N ASP A 22 -5.18 -42.76 -17.10
CA ASP A 22 -3.99 -41.97 -16.77
C ASP A 22 -4.38 -40.57 -16.28
N LYS A 23 -5.47 -39.99 -16.81
CA LYS A 23 -6.05 -38.76 -16.25
C LYS A 23 -6.62 -39.00 -14.86
N LEU A 24 -7.27 -40.14 -14.62
CA LEU A 24 -7.79 -40.54 -13.31
C LEU A 24 -6.65 -40.80 -12.32
N LYS A 25 -5.57 -41.47 -12.73
CA LYS A 25 -4.36 -41.66 -11.91
C LYS A 25 -3.68 -40.33 -11.58
N ALA A 26 -3.54 -39.43 -12.55
CA ALA A 26 -2.99 -38.09 -12.31
C ALA A 26 -3.88 -37.25 -11.38
N ARG A 27 -5.21 -37.37 -11.48
CA ARG A 27 -6.15 -36.75 -10.52
C ARG A 27 -5.97 -37.37 -9.14
N LYS A 28 -6.01 -38.71 -9.02
CA LYS A 28 -5.81 -39.43 -7.75
C LYS A 28 -4.47 -39.08 -7.10
N ALA A 29 -3.38 -38.99 -7.87
CA ALA A 29 -2.06 -38.61 -7.37
C ALA A 29 -2.00 -37.16 -6.85
N LYS A 30 -2.75 -36.23 -7.46
CA LYS A 30 -2.91 -34.86 -6.96
C LYS A 30 -3.73 -34.77 -5.67
N PHE A 31 -4.63 -35.73 -5.44
CA PHE A 31 -5.43 -35.80 -4.21
C PHE A 31 -4.83 -36.73 -3.14
N ALA A 32 -3.84 -37.55 -3.50
CA ALA A 32 -3.15 -38.48 -2.61
C ALA A 32 -1.92 -37.86 -1.94
N THR A 33 -1.47 -36.68 -2.37
CA THR A 33 -0.51 -35.90 -1.58
C THR A 33 -1.22 -35.50 -0.29
N PRO A 34 -0.72 -35.88 0.90
CA PRO A 34 -1.31 -35.43 2.15
C PRO A 34 -1.31 -33.91 2.12
N LYS A 35 -2.50 -33.31 2.08
CA LYS A 35 -2.62 -31.88 2.29
C LYS A 35 -1.97 -31.63 3.65
N LYS A 36 -0.90 -30.83 3.68
CA LYS A 36 -0.49 -30.18 4.92
C LYS A 36 -1.76 -29.64 5.55
N ASP A 37 -1.94 -29.81 6.86
CA ASP A 37 -3.08 -29.25 7.62
C ASP A 37 -3.01 -27.72 7.55
N GLU A 38 -3.34 -27.18 6.39
CA GLU A 38 -3.26 -25.78 6.07
C GLU A 38 -4.63 -25.20 6.43
N TYR A 39 -4.63 -24.27 7.38
CA TYR A 39 -5.83 -23.54 7.74
C TYR A 39 -6.40 -22.84 6.50
N GLY A 40 -7.72 -22.86 6.36
CA GLY A 40 -8.43 -22.35 5.18
C GLY A 40 -9.15 -21.03 5.44
N PHE A 41 -9.66 -20.42 4.37
CA PHE A 41 -10.55 -19.27 4.46
C PHE A 41 -11.96 -19.72 4.85
N VAL A 42 -12.48 -19.14 5.93
CA VAL A 42 -13.88 -19.35 6.36
C VAL A 42 -14.84 -18.93 5.25
N SER A 43 -14.57 -17.82 4.56
CA SER A 43 -15.43 -17.31 3.50
C SER A 43 -15.55 -18.25 2.29
N ARG A 44 -14.64 -19.23 2.17
CA ARG A 44 -14.60 -20.22 1.08
C ARG A 44 -15.14 -21.59 1.51
N GLY A 45 -15.63 -21.71 2.75
CA GLY A 45 -16.07 -22.99 3.31
C GLY A 45 -14.93 -24.00 3.48
N GLU A 46 -13.69 -23.51 3.59
CA GLU A 46 -12.52 -24.36 3.84
C GLU A 46 -12.47 -24.77 5.33
N ASN A 47 -11.33 -25.30 5.81
CA ASN A 47 -11.18 -25.84 7.16
C ASN A 47 -11.58 -24.83 8.27
N ASN A 48 -12.71 -25.07 8.94
CA ASN A 48 -13.27 -24.21 10.00
C ASN A 48 -12.68 -24.47 11.40
N LYS A 49 -11.57 -25.20 11.51
CA LYS A 49 -10.93 -25.47 12.81
C LYS A 49 -10.68 -24.20 13.63
N LEU A 50 -10.22 -23.12 12.97
CA LEU A 50 -9.99 -21.84 13.63
C LEU A 50 -11.28 -21.18 14.16
N GLN A 51 -12.46 -21.48 13.62
CA GLN A 51 -13.72 -20.93 14.15
C GLN A 51 -14.15 -21.63 15.43
N ASN A 52 -13.85 -22.92 15.58
CA ASN A 52 -14.39 -23.72 16.68
C ASN A 52 -13.43 -23.84 17.87
N ASP A 53 -12.12 -23.68 17.63
CA ASP A 53 -11.09 -23.99 18.61
C ASP A 53 -10.27 -22.73 18.99
N PRO A 54 -10.49 -22.16 20.20
CA PRO A 54 -9.72 -21.02 20.70
C PRO A 54 -8.22 -21.29 20.86
N GLU A 55 -7.81 -22.52 21.19
CA GLU A 55 -6.41 -22.89 21.34
C GLU A 55 -5.72 -22.93 19.98
N ALA A 56 -6.39 -23.48 18.97
CA ALA A 56 -5.89 -23.46 17.59
C ALA A 56 -5.67 -22.04 17.07
N ARG A 57 -6.55 -21.07 17.41
CA ARG A 57 -6.35 -19.66 17.04
C ARG A 57 -5.09 -19.08 17.65
N LYS A 58 -4.85 -19.34 18.94
CA LYS A 58 -3.67 -18.85 19.66
C LYS A 58 -2.38 -19.46 19.08
N ALA A 59 -2.38 -20.77 18.87
CA ALA A 59 -1.26 -21.47 18.24
C ALA A 59 -0.98 -20.91 16.84
N TYR A 60 -2.02 -20.76 16.02
CA TYR A 60 -1.86 -20.22 14.67
C TYR A 60 -1.37 -18.77 14.66
N PHE A 61 -1.81 -17.94 15.61
CA PHE A 61 -1.31 -16.58 15.74
C PHE A 61 0.19 -16.54 16.10
N VAL A 62 0.63 -17.40 17.01
CA VAL A 62 2.06 -17.54 17.37
C VAL A 62 2.87 -18.02 16.16
N ASP A 63 2.34 -18.96 15.37
CA ASP A 63 3.00 -19.41 14.15
C ASP A 63 3.16 -18.28 13.14
N ILE A 64 2.11 -17.46 12.94
CA ILE A 64 2.15 -16.28 12.06
C ILE A 64 3.22 -15.29 12.51
N GLN A 65 3.32 -15.04 13.82
CA GLN A 65 4.32 -14.13 14.38
C GLN A 65 5.76 -14.60 14.14
N ARG A 66 5.97 -15.88 13.83
CA ARG A 66 7.28 -16.49 13.56
C ARG A 66 7.57 -16.65 12.06
N MET A 67 6.70 -16.17 11.18
CA MET A 67 6.84 -16.29 9.72
C MET A 67 7.88 -15.32 9.12
N ASP A 68 9.00 -15.07 9.81
CA ASP A 68 10.02 -14.08 9.43
C ASP A 68 10.70 -14.35 8.08
N GLN A 69 10.61 -15.58 7.56
CA GLN A 69 11.20 -16.00 6.28
C GLN A 69 10.18 -16.14 5.13
N GLN A 70 8.90 -15.90 5.38
CA GLN A 70 7.86 -16.03 4.36
C GLN A 70 7.65 -14.73 3.58
N SER A 71 6.97 -14.82 2.44
CA SER A 71 6.61 -13.62 1.69
C SER A 71 5.51 -12.83 2.42
N ASP A 72 5.54 -11.50 2.30
CA ASP A 72 4.55 -10.62 2.94
C ASP A 72 3.10 -11.03 2.63
N ASP A 73 2.86 -11.47 1.40
CA ASP A 73 1.53 -11.90 0.95
C ASP A 73 1.05 -13.17 1.68
N GLN A 74 1.95 -14.11 2.01
CA GLN A 74 1.63 -15.32 2.79
C GLN A 74 1.28 -14.97 4.24
N VAL A 75 2.02 -14.04 4.84
CA VAL A 75 1.74 -13.55 6.20
C VAL A 75 0.39 -12.84 6.23
N LEU A 76 0.11 -11.97 5.25
CA LEU A 76 -1.17 -11.26 5.15
C LEU A 76 -2.35 -12.19 4.92
N ASP A 77 -2.20 -13.23 4.09
CA ASP A 77 -3.24 -14.23 3.87
C ASP A 77 -3.52 -15.03 5.14
N SER A 78 -2.48 -15.44 5.87
CA SER A 78 -2.63 -16.15 7.15
C SER A 78 -3.33 -15.28 8.20
N LEU A 79 -2.95 -14.00 8.29
CA LEU A 79 -3.66 -13.03 9.14
C LEU A 79 -5.10 -12.83 8.70
N ARG A 80 -5.39 -12.83 7.39
CA ARG A 80 -6.77 -12.72 6.87
C ARG A 80 -7.61 -13.94 7.28
N LYS A 81 -7.09 -15.16 7.15
CA LYS A 81 -7.75 -16.39 7.62
C LYS A 81 -8.11 -16.29 9.10
N LEU A 82 -7.16 -15.84 9.93
CA LEU A 82 -7.38 -15.69 11.36
C LEU A 82 -8.43 -14.60 11.68
N ARG A 83 -8.36 -13.44 11.02
CA ARG A 83 -9.35 -12.35 11.20
C ARG A 83 -10.77 -12.79 10.80
N GLU A 84 -10.91 -13.53 9.70
CA GLU A 84 -12.20 -14.09 9.29
C GLU A 84 -12.75 -15.09 10.32
N ALA A 85 -11.87 -15.92 10.89
CA ALA A 85 -12.25 -16.89 11.90
C ALA A 85 -12.77 -16.26 13.20
N ILE A 86 -12.29 -15.07 13.56
CA ILE A 86 -12.70 -14.36 14.78
C ILE A 86 -13.77 -13.29 14.56
N LEU A 87 -14.14 -12.99 13.31
CA LEU A 87 -15.02 -11.86 12.99
C LEU A 87 -16.41 -11.93 13.65
N HIS A 88 -16.92 -13.14 13.88
CA HIS A 88 -18.24 -13.39 14.46
C HIS A 88 -18.24 -13.37 16.00
N LEU A 89 -17.07 -13.22 16.62
CA LEU A 89 -16.91 -13.22 18.07
C LEU A 89 -17.01 -11.80 18.62
N GLU A 90 -17.40 -11.70 19.89
CA GLU A 90 -17.32 -10.43 20.60
C GLU A 90 -15.86 -9.96 20.73
N PRO A 91 -15.59 -8.65 20.57
CA PRO A 91 -14.25 -8.09 20.72
C PRO A 91 -13.65 -8.35 22.12
N ASP A 92 -12.50 -9.02 22.15
CA ASP A 92 -11.71 -9.31 23.35
C ASP A 92 -10.22 -8.93 23.17
N GLU A 93 -9.40 -9.12 24.22
CA GLU A 93 -7.95 -8.86 24.16
C GLU A 93 -7.22 -9.68 23.10
N PHE A 94 -7.69 -10.89 22.79
CA PHE A 94 -7.09 -11.71 21.74
C PHE A 94 -7.36 -11.10 20.35
N SER A 95 -8.61 -10.73 20.07
CA SER A 95 -8.99 -10.06 18.83
C SER A 95 -8.24 -8.75 18.66
N LYS A 96 -8.16 -7.92 19.71
CA LYS A 96 -7.33 -6.70 19.74
C LYS A 96 -5.89 -7.02 19.32
N SER A 97 -5.27 -8.03 19.92
CA SER A 97 -3.89 -8.43 19.62
C SER A 97 -3.70 -8.84 18.16
N VAL A 98 -4.62 -9.63 17.61
CA VAL A 98 -4.61 -10.05 16.19
C VAL A 98 -4.75 -8.86 15.25
N TYR A 99 -5.69 -7.95 15.53
CA TYR A 99 -5.93 -6.77 14.71
C TYR A 99 -4.80 -5.74 14.81
N MET A 100 -4.24 -5.52 16.00
CA MET A 100 -3.07 -4.65 16.19
C MET A 100 -1.84 -5.17 15.46
N PHE A 101 -1.55 -6.48 15.57
CA PHE A 101 -0.45 -7.09 14.83
C PHE A 101 -0.68 -6.98 13.31
N SER A 102 -1.90 -7.31 12.86
CA SER A 102 -2.29 -7.19 11.45
C SER A 102 -2.10 -5.77 10.91
N PHE A 103 -2.56 -4.78 11.68
CA PHE A 103 -2.45 -3.37 11.36
C PHE A 103 -0.98 -2.93 11.27
N ASN A 104 -0.20 -3.20 12.30
CA ASN A 104 1.21 -2.83 12.35
C ASN A 104 2.03 -3.49 11.24
N TYR A 105 1.77 -4.76 10.95
CA TYR A 105 2.46 -5.46 9.86
C TYR A 105 2.09 -4.86 8.50
N SER A 106 0.80 -4.75 8.20
CA SER A 106 0.32 -4.26 6.89
C SER A 106 0.61 -2.79 6.62
N THR A 107 0.72 -1.95 7.65
CA THR A 107 1.15 -0.54 7.51
C THR A 107 2.61 -0.41 7.12
N LYS A 108 3.51 -1.19 7.76
CA LYS A 108 4.95 -1.21 7.43
C LYS A 108 5.22 -1.54 5.96
N ILE A 109 4.41 -2.44 5.39
CA ILE A 109 4.52 -2.83 3.98
C ILE A 109 3.60 -2.01 3.04
N GLY A 110 2.76 -1.12 3.57
CA GLY A 110 1.91 -0.21 2.79
C GLY A 110 0.67 -0.84 2.16
N ARG A 111 0.18 -1.97 2.69
CA ARG A 111 -0.95 -2.72 2.12
C ARG A 111 -2.29 -2.26 2.70
N TYR A 112 -2.88 -1.24 2.07
CA TYR A 112 -4.13 -0.62 2.55
C TYR A 112 -5.32 -1.57 2.62
N GLN A 113 -5.41 -2.56 1.73
CA GLN A 113 -6.46 -3.59 1.76
C GLN A 113 -6.47 -4.40 3.06
N ALA A 114 -5.35 -4.44 3.78
CA ALA A 114 -5.22 -5.11 5.06
C ALA A 114 -5.29 -4.14 6.26
N TYR A 115 -4.56 -3.02 6.23
CA TYR A 115 -4.53 -2.14 7.41
C TYR A 115 -5.81 -1.32 7.59
N VAL A 116 -6.48 -0.89 6.52
CA VAL A 116 -7.69 -0.04 6.62
C VAL A 116 -8.82 -0.74 7.39
N PRO A 117 -9.23 -1.98 7.04
CA PRO A 117 -10.26 -2.66 7.82
C PRO A 117 -9.81 -2.96 9.26
N CYS A 118 -8.51 -3.20 9.48
CA CYS A 118 -8.00 -3.38 10.85
C CYS A 118 -8.07 -2.10 11.67
N GLY A 119 -7.66 -0.97 11.11
CA GLY A 119 -7.73 0.33 11.78
C GLY A 119 -9.16 0.75 12.07
N GLN A 120 -10.09 0.50 11.15
CA GLN A 120 -11.53 0.72 11.39
C GLN A 120 -12.07 -0.14 12.53
N TYR A 121 -11.73 -1.43 12.55
CA TYR A 121 -12.13 -2.32 13.64
C TYR A 121 -11.58 -1.84 15.00
N LEU A 122 -10.30 -1.45 15.06
CA LEU A 122 -9.65 -0.97 16.27
C LEU A 122 -10.23 0.37 16.74
N LEU A 123 -10.47 1.32 15.83
CA LEU A 123 -11.07 2.63 16.17
C LEU A 123 -12.57 2.52 16.53
N ARG A 124 -13.27 1.49 16.07
CA ARG A 124 -14.64 1.20 16.53
C ARG A 124 -14.65 0.62 17.94
N ASN A 125 -13.60 -0.12 18.31
CA ASN A 125 -13.45 -0.80 19.60
C ASN A 125 -12.39 -0.13 20.50
N GLN A 126 -12.35 1.21 20.51
CA GLN A 126 -11.34 1.99 21.25
C GLN A 126 -11.29 1.67 22.74
N GLN A 127 -12.38 1.16 23.33
CA GLN A 127 -12.44 0.75 24.73
C GLN A 127 -11.48 -0.39 25.09
N LEU A 128 -11.02 -1.17 24.10
CA LEU A 128 -10.02 -2.23 24.31
C LEU A 128 -8.58 -1.71 24.19
N LEU A 129 -8.39 -0.49 23.70
CA LEU A 129 -7.09 0.08 23.42
C LEU A 129 -6.67 1.05 24.53
N THR A 130 -5.38 1.06 24.84
CA THR A 130 -4.78 2.16 25.60
C THR A 130 -4.78 3.44 24.75
N GLU A 131 -4.68 4.60 25.40
CA GLU A 131 -4.61 5.89 24.69
C GLU A 131 -3.46 5.93 23.67
N SER A 132 -2.29 5.38 24.01
CA SER A 132 -1.16 5.28 23.08
C SER A 132 -1.46 4.41 21.86
N GLU A 133 -2.18 3.29 22.05
CA GLU A 133 -2.59 2.42 20.94
C GLU A 133 -3.62 3.11 20.05
N VAL A 134 -4.59 3.82 20.64
CA VAL A 134 -5.56 4.62 19.88
C VAL A 134 -4.86 5.66 19.03
N SER A 135 -3.91 6.42 19.60
CA SER A 135 -3.15 7.42 18.86
C SER A 135 -2.38 6.79 17.70
N LYS A 136 -1.67 5.68 17.91
CA LYS A 136 -0.95 4.99 16.82
C LYS A 136 -1.86 4.59 15.67
N VAL A 137 -3.03 4.05 15.97
CA VAL A 137 -4.01 3.66 14.94
C VAL A 137 -4.59 4.90 14.25
N ALA A 138 -5.01 5.90 15.03
CA ALA A 138 -5.61 7.13 14.53
C ALA A 138 -4.67 7.88 13.59
N GLU A 139 -3.39 8.00 13.93
CA GLU A 139 -2.37 8.67 13.14
C GLU A 139 -2.28 8.14 11.70
N ILE A 140 -2.13 6.83 11.58
CA ILE A 140 -2.07 6.14 10.29
C ILE A 140 -3.40 6.30 9.53
N MET A 141 -4.53 6.19 10.23
CA MET A 141 -5.84 6.35 9.61
C MET A 141 -6.09 7.78 9.13
N ILE A 142 -5.64 8.80 9.86
CA ILE A 142 -5.67 10.22 9.44
C ILE A 142 -4.89 10.41 8.14
N LEU A 143 -3.66 9.87 8.07
CA LEU A 143 -2.83 9.92 6.87
C LEU A 143 -3.54 9.21 5.69
N HIS A 144 -4.10 8.03 5.91
CA HIS A 144 -4.81 7.31 4.86
C HIS A 144 -6.06 8.06 4.37
N ILE A 145 -6.89 8.56 5.29
CA ILE A 145 -8.13 9.27 4.97
C ILE A 145 -7.82 10.53 4.14
N SER A 146 -6.80 11.30 4.54
CA SER A 146 -6.40 12.50 3.79
C SER A 146 -5.72 12.17 2.45
N HIS A 147 -4.76 11.25 2.43
CA HIS A 147 -3.90 11.02 1.26
C HIS A 147 -4.52 10.10 0.22
N CYS A 148 -5.28 9.09 0.65
CA CYS A 148 -5.87 8.07 -0.22
C CYS A 148 -7.35 8.35 -0.50
N ASN A 149 -8.15 8.63 0.54
CA ASN A 149 -9.59 8.86 0.36
C ASN A 149 -9.92 10.28 -0.08
N ARG A 150 -8.97 11.23 0.07
CA ARG A 150 -9.14 12.66 -0.21
C ARG A 150 -10.25 13.32 0.62
N ASP A 151 -10.48 12.80 1.82
CA ASP A 151 -11.44 13.33 2.77
C ASP A 151 -10.71 14.06 3.90
N ASN A 152 -10.25 15.27 3.60
CA ASN A 152 -9.47 16.03 4.57
C ASN A 152 -10.32 16.47 5.77
N ALA A 153 -11.62 16.70 5.58
CA ALA A 153 -12.52 17.10 6.67
C ALA A 153 -12.58 16.01 7.76
N THR A 154 -12.81 14.75 7.37
CA THR A 154 -12.81 13.63 8.32
C THR A 154 -11.44 13.43 8.95
N ALA A 155 -10.35 13.63 8.19
CA ALA A 155 -8.98 13.55 8.73
C ALA A 155 -8.73 14.61 9.81
N TRP A 156 -9.17 15.85 9.61
CA TRP A 156 -9.06 16.94 10.59
C TRP A 156 -9.89 16.68 11.85
N VAL A 157 -11.13 16.21 11.69
CA VAL A 157 -11.97 15.84 12.85
C VAL A 157 -11.32 14.75 13.68
N LEU A 158 -10.77 13.71 13.04
CA LEU A 158 -10.08 12.63 13.73
C LEU A 158 -8.78 13.11 14.38
N LEU A 159 -8.06 14.04 13.76
CA LEU A 159 -6.86 14.67 14.31
C LEU A 159 -7.19 15.44 15.58
N TYR A 160 -8.18 16.33 15.57
CA TYR A 160 -8.56 17.10 16.76
C TYR A 160 -9.15 16.24 17.89
N LYS A 161 -9.63 15.04 17.59
CA LYS A 161 -10.10 14.08 18.60
C LYS A 161 -8.95 13.45 19.40
N HIS A 162 -7.80 13.23 18.78
CA HIS A 162 -6.72 12.40 19.37
C HIS A 162 -5.35 13.11 19.46
N PHE A 163 -5.20 14.28 18.86
CA PHE A 163 -3.93 15.00 18.78
C PHE A 163 -4.11 16.51 18.96
N THR A 164 -3.00 17.20 19.13
CA THR A 164 -2.90 18.64 19.30
C THR A 164 -2.19 19.30 18.12
N ARG A 165 -2.20 20.64 18.08
CA ARG A 165 -1.45 21.41 17.07
C ARG A 165 0.08 21.27 17.19
N LYS A 166 0.59 20.78 18.33
CA LYS A 166 2.02 20.59 18.54
C LYS A 166 2.56 19.33 17.87
N ASP A 167 1.67 18.39 17.55
CA ASP A 167 2.05 17.12 16.94
C ASP A 167 2.51 17.33 15.49
N THR A 168 3.58 16.66 15.10
CA THR A 168 4.11 16.71 13.72
C THR A 168 3.05 16.34 12.68
N LEU A 169 2.10 15.47 13.05
CA LEU A 169 0.97 15.08 12.20
C LEU A 169 0.11 16.28 11.77
N TYR A 170 -0.08 17.28 12.65
CA TYR A 170 -0.81 18.50 12.30
C TYR A 170 -0.13 19.22 11.13
N ARG A 171 1.19 19.39 11.19
CA ARG A 171 1.98 20.06 10.13
C ARG A 171 1.94 19.28 8.81
N VAL A 172 1.94 17.95 8.88
CA VAL A 172 1.78 17.10 7.69
C VAL A 172 0.42 17.34 7.04
N LEU A 173 -0.65 17.35 7.84
CA LEU A 173 -2.01 17.51 7.34
C LEU A 173 -2.27 18.93 6.82
N GLU A 174 -1.72 19.95 7.48
CA GLU A 174 -1.78 21.35 7.04
C GLU A 174 -1.06 21.55 5.70
N ALA A 175 0.17 21.03 5.56
CA ALA A 175 0.90 21.09 4.31
C ALA A 175 0.19 20.32 3.18
N TRP A 176 -0.50 19.23 3.52
CA TRP A 176 -1.31 18.47 2.57
C TRP A 176 -2.54 19.24 2.08
N GLU A 177 -3.29 19.87 3.00
CA GLU A 177 -4.49 20.67 2.70
C GLU A 177 -4.16 21.88 1.85
N LEU A 178 -3.09 22.60 2.20
CA LEU A 178 -2.65 23.82 1.51
C LEU A 178 -1.88 23.54 0.22
N GLU A 179 -1.67 22.27 -0.12
CA GLU A 179 -0.85 21.81 -1.25
C GLU A 179 0.59 22.40 -1.21
N ASP A 180 1.11 22.66 0.00
CA ASP A 180 2.50 23.06 0.23
C ASP A 180 3.41 21.84 0.05
N TYR A 181 3.69 21.56 -1.23
CA TYR A 181 4.51 20.45 -1.65
C TYR A 181 5.92 20.50 -1.06
N ARG A 182 6.47 21.70 -0.80
CA ARG A 182 7.84 21.85 -0.30
C ARG A 182 7.92 21.36 1.14
N THR A 183 7.04 21.89 1.99
CA THR A 183 6.97 21.48 3.40
C THR A 183 6.58 20.01 3.51
N TRP A 184 5.59 19.56 2.72
CA TRP A 184 5.15 18.16 2.75
C TRP A 184 6.25 17.17 2.32
N LEU A 185 6.98 17.45 1.24
CA LEU A 185 8.09 16.60 0.79
C LEU A 185 9.25 16.57 1.78
N GLN A 186 9.54 17.70 2.43
CA GLN A 186 10.56 17.76 3.49
C GLN A 186 10.13 16.92 4.70
N LEU A 187 8.88 17.04 5.15
CA LEU A 187 8.34 16.23 6.25
C LEU A 187 8.37 14.73 5.91
N LEU A 188 8.04 14.35 4.68
CA LEU A 188 8.16 12.96 4.23
C LEU A 188 9.62 12.44 4.27
N LYS A 189 10.59 13.29 3.90
CA LYS A 189 12.00 12.94 3.92
C LYS A 189 12.50 12.71 5.35
N ASP A 190 12.09 13.58 6.27
CA ASP A 190 12.48 13.56 7.68
C ASP A 190 11.66 12.56 8.52
N GLU A 191 10.69 11.87 7.91
CA GLU A 191 9.87 10.87 8.59
C GLU A 191 10.69 9.61 8.93
N HIS A 192 10.74 9.32 10.24
CA HIS A 192 11.50 8.20 10.79
C HIS A 192 10.63 6.97 11.05
N ASP A 193 9.32 7.14 11.27
CA ASP A 193 8.44 6.00 11.44
C ASP A 193 8.13 5.37 10.07
N SER A 194 8.51 4.09 9.94
CA SER A 194 8.34 3.34 8.69
C SER A 194 6.88 3.25 8.25
N SER A 195 5.95 3.04 9.19
CA SER A 195 4.52 2.92 8.87
C SER A 195 3.93 4.25 8.41
N ARG A 196 4.22 5.36 9.10
CA ARG A 196 3.80 6.71 8.68
C ARG A 196 4.33 7.04 7.31
N LYS A 197 5.64 6.86 7.12
CA LYS A 197 6.33 7.13 5.86
C LYS A 197 5.69 6.37 4.72
N LYS A 198 5.43 5.08 4.92
CA LYS A 198 4.84 4.20 3.90
C LYS A 198 3.44 4.64 3.49
N VAL A 199 2.64 5.14 4.43
CA VAL A 199 1.29 5.65 4.16
C VAL A 199 1.34 7.02 3.49
N MET A 200 2.24 7.92 3.93
CA MET A 200 2.46 9.21 3.27
C MET A 200 2.92 9.04 1.81
N GLU A 201 3.79 8.06 1.53
CA GLU A 201 4.24 7.72 0.17
C GLU A 201 3.08 7.42 -0.79
N LEU A 202 1.92 6.98 -0.31
CA LEU A 202 0.73 6.75 -1.15
C LEU A 202 0.16 8.06 -1.70
N GLY A 203 0.33 9.18 -0.99
CA GLY A 203 -0.07 10.52 -1.45
C GLY A 203 0.97 11.23 -2.32
N LEU A 204 2.19 10.69 -2.40
CA LEU A 204 3.30 11.27 -3.15
C LEU A 204 2.96 11.57 -4.62
N PRO A 205 2.21 10.72 -5.37
CA PRO A 205 1.84 11.03 -6.75
C PRO A 205 1.02 12.32 -6.88
N LYS A 206 0.07 12.58 -5.95
CA LYS A 206 -0.74 13.81 -5.95
C LYS A 206 0.15 15.04 -5.74
N MET A 207 0.91 15.04 -4.65
CA MET A 207 1.71 16.20 -4.27
C MET A 207 2.81 16.51 -5.30
N ARG A 208 3.44 15.46 -5.83
CA ARG A 208 4.43 15.61 -6.90
C ARG A 208 3.80 16.10 -8.20
N GLY A 209 2.61 15.63 -8.55
CA GLY A 209 1.86 16.14 -9.71
C GLY A 209 1.56 17.63 -9.59
N HIS A 210 1.05 18.07 -8.44
CA HIS A 210 0.83 19.48 -8.14
C HIS A 210 2.13 20.30 -8.25
N MET A 211 3.22 19.82 -7.66
CA MET A 211 4.54 20.46 -7.75
C MET A 211 5.01 20.63 -9.22
N ILE A 212 4.93 19.57 -10.04
CA ILE A 212 5.30 19.63 -11.46
C ILE A 212 4.44 20.68 -12.18
N GLN A 213 3.15 20.74 -11.90
CA GLN A 213 2.24 21.71 -12.52
C GLN A 213 2.62 23.16 -12.14
N CYS A 214 2.89 23.40 -10.86
CA CYS A 214 3.30 24.70 -10.33
C CYS A 214 4.61 25.19 -10.94
N LEU A 215 5.62 24.30 -11.03
CA LEU A 215 6.90 24.60 -11.67
C LEU A 215 6.74 24.90 -13.16
N SER A 216 5.96 24.08 -13.88
CA SER A 216 5.71 24.24 -15.32
C SER A 216 4.99 25.55 -15.65
N THR A 217 4.15 26.03 -14.73
CA THR A 217 3.40 27.28 -14.90
C THR A 217 4.25 28.49 -14.55
N SER A 218 5.05 28.41 -13.49
CA SER A 218 5.74 29.57 -12.91
C SER A 218 7.06 29.89 -13.59
N TYR A 219 7.79 28.89 -14.09
CA TYR A 219 9.14 29.05 -14.63
C TYR A 219 9.21 28.66 -16.10
N PHE A 220 9.99 29.41 -16.90
CA PHE A 220 10.32 29.03 -18.28
C PHE A 220 11.46 28.01 -18.33
N SER A 221 12.46 28.23 -17.49
CA SER A 221 13.63 27.40 -17.38
C SER A 221 14.20 27.48 -15.97
N MET A 222 15.04 26.51 -15.60
CA MET A 222 15.71 26.43 -14.30
C MET A 222 17.05 25.70 -14.46
N ALA A 223 18.08 26.07 -13.69
CA ALA A 223 19.33 25.32 -13.69
C ALA A 223 19.10 23.88 -13.20
N VAL A 224 19.83 22.92 -13.78
CA VAL A 224 19.77 21.51 -13.37
C VAL A 224 20.14 21.36 -11.89
N SER A 225 21.15 22.10 -11.42
CA SER A 225 21.59 22.11 -10.01
C SER A 225 20.52 22.63 -9.04
N ASP A 226 19.78 23.65 -9.44
CA ASP A 226 18.67 24.16 -8.64
C ASP A 226 17.54 23.13 -8.61
N MET A 227 17.20 22.54 -9.77
CA MET A 227 16.14 21.55 -9.85
C MET A 227 16.45 20.28 -9.05
N THR A 228 17.68 19.75 -9.11
CA THR A 228 18.09 18.60 -8.29
C THR A 228 17.97 18.91 -6.80
N ARG A 229 18.39 20.11 -6.39
CA ARG A 229 18.27 20.58 -5.00
C ARG A 229 16.81 20.74 -4.56
N TYR A 230 15.98 21.38 -5.38
CA TYR A 230 14.56 21.63 -5.05
C TYR A 230 13.74 20.34 -5.00
N LEU A 231 13.99 19.42 -5.93
CA LEU A 231 13.26 18.16 -6.01
C LEU A 231 13.86 17.07 -5.12
N ASN A 232 15.06 17.30 -4.56
CA ASN A 232 15.85 16.32 -3.82
C ASN A 232 16.00 15.02 -4.63
N ILE A 233 16.42 15.16 -5.89
CA ILE A 233 16.67 14.07 -6.83
C ILE A 233 18.11 14.12 -7.31
N GLU A 234 18.68 12.95 -7.59
CA GLU A 234 20.03 12.85 -8.15
C GLU A 234 20.05 13.12 -9.66
N ASP A 235 19.01 12.69 -10.38
CA ASP A 235 18.97 12.70 -11.84
C ASP A 235 17.65 13.29 -12.36
N VAL A 236 17.76 14.50 -12.93
CA VAL A 236 16.62 15.23 -13.50
C VAL A 236 16.08 14.54 -14.74
N SER A 237 16.94 13.94 -15.58
CA SER A 237 16.52 13.28 -16.81
C SER A 237 15.66 12.06 -16.51
N LYS A 238 16.09 11.23 -15.54
CA LYS A 238 15.27 10.10 -15.05
C LYS A 238 13.95 10.55 -14.44
N PHE A 239 13.95 11.69 -13.74
CA PHE A 239 12.71 12.24 -13.18
C PHE A 239 11.74 12.67 -14.30
N ILE A 240 12.25 13.36 -15.33
CA ILE A 240 11.45 13.80 -16.49
C ILE A 240 10.83 12.60 -17.21
N GLU A 241 11.62 11.56 -17.47
CA GLU A 241 11.15 10.33 -18.11
C GLU A 241 10.10 9.62 -17.26
N LYS A 242 10.39 9.38 -15.98
CA LYS A 242 9.49 8.69 -15.05
C LYS A 242 8.15 9.40 -14.88
N HIS A 243 8.15 10.73 -14.87
CA HIS A 243 6.95 11.53 -14.62
C HIS A 243 6.32 12.09 -15.90
N ASN A 244 6.88 11.80 -17.07
CA ASN A 244 6.43 12.28 -18.38
C ASN A 244 6.05 13.78 -18.36
N THR A 245 6.94 14.60 -17.83
CA THR A 245 6.65 16.03 -17.53
C THR A 245 6.56 16.91 -18.77
N GLY A 246 7.10 16.45 -19.90
CA GLY A 246 7.25 17.26 -21.12
C GLY A 246 8.38 18.30 -21.05
N TRP A 247 9.16 18.33 -19.98
CA TRP A 247 10.35 19.18 -19.85
C TRP A 247 11.50 18.62 -20.68
N THR A 248 12.43 19.48 -21.09
CA THR A 248 13.65 19.08 -21.81
C THR A 248 14.88 19.62 -21.12
N VAL A 249 15.97 18.87 -21.10
CA VAL A 249 17.27 19.34 -20.59
C VAL A 249 18.11 19.81 -21.77
N GLU A 250 18.55 21.07 -21.73
CA GLU A 250 19.45 21.69 -22.70
C GLU A 250 20.72 22.14 -21.95
N ALA A 251 21.84 21.44 -22.18
CA ALA A 251 23.08 21.62 -21.42
C ALA A 251 22.85 21.52 -19.90
N GLU A 252 22.99 22.63 -19.16
CA GLU A 252 22.81 22.70 -17.70
C GLU A 252 21.48 23.34 -17.29
N THR A 253 20.56 23.52 -18.25
CA THR A 253 19.26 24.17 -18.01
C THR A 253 18.12 23.24 -18.37
N VAL A 254 17.17 23.11 -17.46
CA VAL A 254 15.87 22.47 -17.70
C VAL A 254 14.94 23.51 -18.30
N ILE A 255 14.34 23.19 -19.45
CA ILE A 255 13.31 24.00 -20.10
C ILE A 255 11.95 23.42 -19.73
N LEU A 256 11.18 24.18 -18.95
CA LEU A 256 9.86 23.77 -18.44
C LEU A 256 8.73 24.23 -19.37
N ARG A 257 8.89 25.37 -20.03
CA ARG A 257 7.94 25.90 -21.04
C ARG A 257 8.67 26.75 -22.07
N ARG A 258 8.26 26.65 -23.32
CA ARG A 258 8.74 27.51 -24.42
C ARG A 258 7.76 28.64 -24.68
N ARG A 259 8.26 29.83 -24.99
CA ARG A 259 7.40 30.93 -25.47
C ARG A 259 6.82 30.54 -26.81
N LYS A 260 5.50 30.67 -26.99
CA LYS A 260 4.89 30.62 -28.32
C LYS A 260 5.47 31.79 -29.12
N LYS A 261 6.10 31.52 -30.27
CA LYS A 261 6.49 32.59 -31.20
C LYS A 261 5.19 33.33 -31.59
N PRO A 262 5.15 34.67 -31.56
CA PRO A 262 4.00 35.39 -32.08
C PRO A 262 3.80 34.99 -33.54
N ALA A 263 2.56 34.71 -33.94
CA ALA A 263 2.24 34.50 -35.35
C ALA A 263 2.74 35.74 -36.12
N ALA A 264 3.56 35.52 -37.14
CA ALA A 264 4.03 36.60 -38.00
C ALA A 264 2.79 37.36 -38.52
N ARG A 265 2.76 38.67 -38.25
CA ARG A 265 1.77 39.58 -38.83
C ARG A 265 2.14 39.88 -40.28
#